data_AF-A0A7Y3BK70-F1
#
_entry.id   AF-A0A7Y3BK70-F1
#
_cell.length_a   1.000
_cell.length_b   1.000
_cell.length_c   1.000
_cell.angle_alpha   90.00
_cell.angle_beta   90.00
_cell.angle_gamma   90.00
#
_symmetry.space_group_name_H-M   'P 1'
#
loop_
_entity.id
_entity.type
_entity.pdbx_description
1 polymer ?
#
loop_
_entity_poly.entity_id
_entity_poly.type
_entity_poly.pdbx_seq_one_letter_code
_entity_poly.pdbx_strand_id
1 'polypeptide(L)'
;MNKQLANWQIPQHWLKIKTVDAQTAGEPLRIITYGLPEIKGNTILEKRKYMMENLDHLRTALMFEPRGHADMYGAIITEPEKEDSDFGVLFLHNEGYSTMCGHGIIALTKVAVQTGMIKTIEPLTEIKIDTPAGLVTSFAKIENGNVKTVYFHNVPSFVLTTDLEFQVVGVGRVKFDIAFGGAFYAFVNADNLGIEMNEKNYSQLVSKGMAIKNSI
;
A
#
# COMPACT_ATOMS: atom_id res chain seq x y z
N MET A 1 -2.56 37.06 -3.05
CA MET A 1 -3.10 35.97 -2.20
C MET A 1 -3.97 36.61 -1.13
N ASN A 2 -5.24 36.20 -0.98
CA ASN A 2 -6.22 36.88 -0.12
C ASN A 2 -5.79 36.79 1.36
N LYS A 3 -5.59 37.94 2.04
CA LYS A 3 -5.03 38.01 3.41
C LYS A 3 -5.86 37.24 4.46
N GLN A 4 -7.14 36.98 4.18
CA GLN A 4 -8.02 36.19 5.05
C GLN A 4 -7.68 34.69 5.07
N LEU A 5 -7.20 34.11 3.97
CA LEU A 5 -6.84 32.68 3.93
C LEU A 5 -5.56 32.38 4.73
N ALA A 6 -4.61 33.32 4.75
CA ALA A 6 -3.36 33.17 5.49
C ALA A 6 -3.57 33.08 7.02
N ASN A 7 -4.67 33.63 7.54
CA ASN A 7 -5.01 33.64 8.96
C ASN A 7 -6.21 32.73 9.29
N TRP A 8 -6.69 31.94 8.33
CA TRP A 8 -7.81 31.04 8.57
C TRP A 8 -7.40 29.95 9.56
N GLN A 9 -8.21 29.78 10.60
CA GLN A 9 -8.00 28.76 11.63
C GLN A 9 -9.04 27.66 11.44
N ILE A 10 -8.58 26.41 11.38
CA ILE A 10 -9.45 25.24 11.33
C ILE A 10 -10.25 25.19 12.65
N PRO A 11 -11.59 25.08 12.60
CA PRO A 11 -12.39 24.96 13.82
C PRO A 11 -11.92 23.80 14.71
N GLN A 12 -11.87 24.01 16.02
CA GLN A 12 -11.27 23.03 16.95
C GLN A 12 -11.97 21.67 16.95
N HIS A 13 -13.28 21.64 16.70
CA HIS A 13 -14.09 20.42 16.67
C HIS A 13 -13.95 19.61 15.37
N TRP A 14 -13.20 20.10 14.38
CA TRP A 14 -12.96 19.36 13.14
C TRP A 14 -11.87 18.32 13.32
N LEU A 15 -12.11 17.14 12.74
CA LEU A 15 -11.08 16.12 12.61
C LEU A 15 -9.94 16.64 11.74
N LYS A 16 -8.70 16.49 12.23
CA LYS A 16 -7.48 16.95 11.57
C LYS A 16 -6.53 15.78 11.41
N ILE A 17 -6.39 15.27 10.20
CA ILE A 17 -5.46 14.21 9.85
C ILE A 17 -4.27 14.84 9.13
N LYS A 18 -3.05 14.54 9.57
CA LYS A 18 -1.83 14.94 8.86
C LYS A 18 -1.30 13.77 8.06
N THR A 19 -0.82 14.07 6.85
CA THR A 19 -0.28 13.07 5.93
C THR A 19 1.04 13.55 5.34
N VAL A 20 1.88 12.58 4.98
CA VAL A 20 3.00 12.76 4.06
C VAL A 20 2.68 11.96 2.82
N ASP A 21 2.50 12.64 1.69
CA ASP A 21 2.26 11.97 0.42
C ASP A 21 3.61 11.72 -0.27
N ALA A 22 3.83 10.49 -0.70
CA ALA A 22 5.00 10.04 -1.45
C ALA A 22 4.55 9.25 -2.69
N GLN A 23 5.50 8.91 -3.57
CA GLN A 23 5.23 8.02 -4.70
C GLN A 23 6.40 7.06 -4.94
N THR A 24 6.09 5.87 -5.42
CA THR A 24 7.07 4.88 -5.88
C THR A 24 6.72 4.50 -7.31
N ALA A 25 7.57 4.88 -8.26
CA ALA A 25 7.40 4.57 -9.69
C ALA A 25 6.04 5.00 -10.29
N GLY A 26 5.48 6.11 -9.80
CA GLY A 26 4.20 6.68 -10.21
C GLY A 26 3.05 6.35 -9.25
N GLU A 27 3.17 5.28 -8.46
CA GLU A 27 2.11 4.83 -7.57
C GLU A 27 2.11 5.64 -6.26
N PRO A 28 0.99 6.28 -5.88
CA PRO A 28 0.96 7.14 -4.70
C PRO A 28 1.01 6.34 -3.40
N LEU A 29 1.52 6.96 -2.34
CA LEU A 29 1.34 6.51 -0.97
C LEU A 29 1.10 7.70 -0.04
N ARG A 30 -0.12 7.81 0.47
CA ARG A 30 -0.50 8.73 1.55
C ARG A 30 -0.18 8.11 2.90
N ILE A 31 0.87 8.57 3.56
CA ILE A 31 1.30 8.09 4.88
C ILE A 31 0.61 8.92 5.94
N ILE A 32 -0.26 8.30 6.74
CA ILE A 32 -0.97 8.97 7.83
C ILE A 32 -0.05 9.05 9.05
N THR A 33 0.28 10.27 9.46
CA THR A 33 1.26 10.52 10.54
C THR A 33 0.63 11.03 11.83
N TYR A 34 -0.60 11.55 11.78
CA TYR A 34 -1.29 12.07 12.96
C TYR A 34 -2.81 12.17 12.74
N GLY A 35 -3.57 12.12 13.83
CA GLY A 35 -4.98 12.53 13.86
C GLY A 35 -6.00 11.41 13.73
N LEU A 36 -5.55 10.15 13.70
CA LEU A 36 -6.43 9.00 13.82
C LEU A 36 -6.82 8.77 15.30
N PRO A 37 -8.03 8.25 15.56
CA PRO A 37 -8.37 7.73 16.88
C PRO A 37 -7.52 6.50 17.22
N GLU A 38 -7.61 6.04 18.46
CA GLU A 38 -6.96 4.81 18.91
C GLU A 38 -7.39 3.60 18.04
N ILE A 39 -6.39 2.84 17.58
CA ILE A 39 -6.57 1.61 16.81
C ILE A 39 -6.33 0.43 17.76
N LYS A 40 -7.38 -0.31 18.09
CA LYS A 40 -7.31 -1.42 19.05
C LYS A 40 -6.82 -2.71 18.38
N GLY A 41 -6.04 -3.49 19.12
CA GLY A 41 -5.51 -4.79 18.69
C GLY A 41 -4.04 -4.96 19.09
N ASN A 42 -3.67 -6.19 19.45
CA ASN A 42 -2.31 -6.57 19.81
C ASN A 42 -1.52 -7.00 18.57
N THR A 43 -2.18 -7.55 17.55
CA THR A 43 -1.56 -7.93 16.28
C THR A 43 -1.93 -6.98 15.15
N ILE A 44 -1.14 -6.94 14.07
CA ILE A 44 -1.44 -6.15 12.87
C ILE A 44 -2.76 -6.60 12.25
N LEU A 45 -3.07 -7.91 12.29
CA LEU A 45 -4.35 -8.43 11.81
C LEU A 45 -5.53 -7.99 12.68
N GLU A 46 -5.38 -7.93 14.00
CA GLU A 46 -6.41 -7.39 14.91
C GLU A 46 -6.62 -5.90 14.68
N LYS A 47 -5.54 -5.12 14.53
CA LYS A 47 -5.62 -3.68 14.20
C LYS A 47 -6.30 -3.45 12.86
N ARG A 48 -5.98 -4.26 11.84
CA ARG A 48 -6.64 -4.25 10.52
C ARG A 48 -8.14 -4.53 10.66
N LYS A 49 -8.50 -5.58 11.39
CA LYS A 49 -9.91 -5.95 11.64
C LYS A 49 -10.66 -4.83 12.35
N TYR A 50 -10.06 -4.24 13.39
CA TYR A 50 -10.66 -3.12 14.11
C TYR A 50 -10.92 -1.92 13.20
N MET A 51 -9.94 -1.56 12.35
CA MET A 51 -10.09 -0.48 11.38
C MET A 51 -11.22 -0.76 10.39
N MET A 52 -11.31 -1.98 9.87
CA MET A 52 -12.38 -2.40 8.95
C MET A 52 -13.77 -2.31 9.60
N GLU A 53 -13.91 -2.79 10.83
CA GLU A 53 -15.20 -2.88 11.51
C GLU A 53 -15.67 -1.54 12.11
N ASN A 54 -14.75 -0.65 12.48
CA ASN A 54 -15.07 0.53 13.29
C ASN A 54 -14.69 1.87 12.61
N LEU A 55 -13.70 1.88 11.72
CA LEU A 55 -13.06 3.10 11.24
C LEU A 55 -12.96 3.21 9.71
N ASP A 56 -13.71 2.40 8.94
CA ASP A 56 -13.65 2.45 7.47
C ASP A 56 -14.06 3.81 6.88
N HIS A 57 -14.88 4.57 7.61
CA HIS A 57 -15.22 5.95 7.25
C HIS A 57 -14.00 6.88 7.16
N LEU A 58 -12.90 6.58 7.88
CA LEU A 58 -11.65 7.33 7.76
C LEU A 58 -10.90 6.92 6.50
N ARG A 59 -10.90 5.63 6.15
CA ARG A 59 -10.33 5.16 4.89
C ARG A 59 -11.06 5.79 3.70
N THR A 60 -12.39 5.75 3.65
CA THR A 60 -13.15 6.40 2.57
C THR A 60 -12.84 7.89 2.50
N ALA A 61 -12.82 8.60 3.64
CA ALA A 61 -12.55 10.04 3.67
C ALA A 61 -11.15 10.41 3.16
N LEU A 62 -10.16 9.52 3.29
CA LEU A 62 -8.77 9.73 2.90
C LEU A 62 -8.42 9.22 1.49
N MET A 63 -9.05 8.13 1.06
CA MET A 63 -8.76 7.47 -0.22
C MET A 63 -9.69 7.94 -1.35
N PHE A 64 -10.96 8.21 -1.06
CA PHE A 64 -11.92 8.62 -2.09
C PHE A 64 -11.84 10.11 -2.39
N GLU A 65 -12.38 10.48 -3.55
CA GLU A 65 -12.68 11.86 -3.87
C GLU A 65 -13.58 12.47 -2.76
N PRO A 66 -13.36 13.75 -2.39
CA PRO A 66 -12.53 14.73 -3.08
C PRO A 66 -11.07 14.82 -2.58
N ARG A 67 -10.65 13.99 -1.61
CA ARG A 67 -9.31 14.09 -1.00
C ARG A 67 -8.29 13.16 -1.62
N GLY A 68 -8.74 12.00 -2.08
CA GLY A 68 -7.97 11.08 -2.91
C GLY A 68 -8.57 10.98 -4.30
N HIS A 69 -8.43 9.81 -4.91
CA HIS A 69 -8.94 9.45 -6.23
C HIS A 69 -9.02 7.91 -6.32
N ALA A 70 -9.55 7.39 -7.44
CA ALA A 70 -9.77 5.96 -7.63
C ALA A 70 -8.52 5.10 -7.37
N ASP A 71 -7.34 5.62 -7.70
CA ASP A 71 -6.03 4.95 -7.58
C ASP A 71 -5.20 5.42 -6.37
N MET A 72 -5.83 6.07 -5.38
CA MET A 72 -5.13 6.51 -4.17
C MET A 72 -4.83 5.31 -3.26
N TYR A 73 -3.61 5.27 -2.74
CA TYR A 73 -3.14 4.27 -1.79
C TYR A 73 -2.64 4.93 -0.51
N GLY A 74 -2.84 4.30 0.64
CA GLY A 74 -2.48 4.83 1.94
C GLY A 74 -1.74 3.85 2.84
N ALA A 75 -1.07 4.40 3.85
CA ALA A 75 -0.42 3.63 4.92
C ALA A 75 -0.67 4.29 6.27
N ILE A 76 -1.14 3.50 7.24
CA ILE A 76 -1.18 3.88 8.64
C ILE A 76 0.00 3.20 9.33
N ILE A 77 0.86 3.98 9.95
CA ILE A 77 1.93 3.46 10.80
C ILE A 77 1.36 3.21 12.19
N THR A 78 1.66 2.06 12.78
CA THR A 78 1.23 1.66 14.11
C THR A 78 2.43 1.28 14.96
N GLU A 79 2.24 1.17 16.27
CA GLU A 79 3.19 0.46 17.12
C GLU A 79 3.49 -0.95 16.56
N PRO A 80 4.74 -1.43 16.70
CA PRO A 80 5.11 -2.78 16.25
C PRO A 80 4.31 -3.85 17.00
N GLU A 81 4.11 -4.98 16.35
CA GLU A 81 3.56 -6.21 16.97
C GLU A 81 4.70 -7.01 17.63
N LYS A 82 5.88 -7.04 17.00
CA LYS A 82 7.05 -7.79 17.48
C LYS A 82 8.03 -6.87 18.21
N GLU A 83 8.69 -7.41 19.23
CA GLU A 83 9.68 -6.65 20.03
C GLU A 83 10.88 -6.19 19.19
N ASP A 84 11.25 -6.94 18.15
CA ASP A 84 12.37 -6.62 17.28
C ASP A 84 11.98 -5.85 16.01
N SER A 85 10.71 -5.46 15.86
CA SER A 85 10.22 -4.65 14.74
C SER A 85 10.28 -3.15 15.07
N ASP A 86 10.59 -2.34 14.07
CA ASP A 86 10.63 -0.88 14.21
C ASP A 86 9.22 -0.26 14.28
N PHE A 87 8.30 -0.78 13.46
CA PHE A 87 6.89 -0.37 13.47
C PHE A 87 5.99 -1.38 12.74
N GLY A 88 4.68 -1.24 12.94
CA GLY A 88 3.64 -1.92 12.16
C GLY A 88 3.04 -1.03 11.08
N VAL A 89 2.46 -1.63 10.05
CA VAL A 89 1.77 -0.89 8.98
C VAL A 89 0.44 -1.51 8.59
N LEU A 90 -0.56 -0.66 8.36
CA LEU A 90 -1.82 -1.02 7.69
C LEU A 90 -1.92 -0.30 6.36
N PHE A 91 -2.00 -1.06 5.26
CA PHE A 91 -2.18 -0.51 3.93
C PHE A 91 -3.65 -0.33 3.59
N LEU A 92 -3.97 0.81 2.97
CA LEU A 92 -5.32 1.26 2.63
C LEU A 92 -5.42 1.49 1.12
N HIS A 93 -6.54 1.14 0.50
CA HIS A 93 -6.83 1.48 -0.88
C HIS A 93 -8.34 1.69 -1.11
N ASN A 94 -8.73 1.88 -2.36
CA ASN A 94 -10.11 2.15 -2.75
C ASN A 94 -11.13 1.06 -2.30
N GLU A 95 -10.75 -0.21 -2.36
CA GLU A 95 -11.60 -1.37 -2.03
C GLU A 95 -11.47 -1.82 -0.56
N GLY A 96 -10.53 -1.28 0.23
CA GLY A 96 -10.39 -1.65 1.64
C GLY A 96 -8.96 -1.63 2.14
N TYR A 97 -8.57 -2.71 2.83
CA TYR A 97 -7.29 -2.84 3.52
C TYR A 97 -6.48 -3.98 2.88
N SER A 98 -5.27 -3.68 2.42
CA SER A 98 -4.38 -4.66 1.80
C SER A 98 -3.56 -5.43 2.83
N THR A 99 -3.03 -6.60 2.43
CA THR A 99 -2.20 -7.47 3.29
C THR A 99 -0.72 -7.07 3.29
N MET A 100 -0.15 -6.79 2.13
CA MET A 100 1.24 -6.35 1.95
C MET A 100 1.34 -5.58 0.64
N CYS A 101 2.27 -4.63 0.56
CA CYS A 101 2.38 -3.72 -0.57
C CYS A 101 3.84 -3.30 -0.83
N GLY A 102 4.42 -3.76 -1.95
CA GLY A 102 5.83 -3.50 -2.27
C GLY A 102 6.16 -2.01 -2.49
N HIS A 103 5.34 -1.29 -3.27
CA HIS A 103 5.54 0.15 -3.50
C HIS A 103 5.41 0.95 -2.20
N GLY A 104 4.50 0.50 -1.32
CA GLY A 104 4.27 1.05 0.00
C GLY A 104 5.48 0.90 0.92
N ILE A 105 6.08 -0.30 0.98
CA ILE A 105 7.30 -0.56 1.74
C ILE A 105 8.47 0.31 1.25
N ILE A 106 8.63 0.46 -0.07
CA ILE A 106 9.68 1.30 -0.65
C ILE A 106 9.51 2.76 -0.22
N ALA A 107 8.31 3.32 -0.38
CA ALA A 107 8.01 4.70 -0.01
C ALA A 107 8.16 4.92 1.50
N LEU A 108 7.64 4.03 2.34
CA LEU A 108 7.77 4.11 3.80
C LEU A 108 9.23 4.10 4.25
N THR A 109 10.04 3.20 3.69
CA THR A 109 11.47 3.11 4.01
C THR A 109 12.19 4.41 3.67
N LYS A 110 11.95 4.95 2.46
CA LYS A 110 12.53 6.22 2.02
C LYS A 110 12.11 7.37 2.93
N VAL A 111 10.82 7.48 3.22
CA VAL A 111 10.26 8.55 4.07
C VAL A 111 10.79 8.43 5.48
N ALA A 112 10.75 7.25 6.10
CA ALA A 112 11.16 7.05 7.49
C ALA A 112 12.62 7.46 7.74
N VAL A 113 13.52 7.14 6.82
CA VAL A 113 14.92 7.58 6.88
C VAL A 113 15.03 9.09 6.64
N GLN A 114 14.39 9.62 5.60
CA GLN A 114 14.53 11.05 5.23
C GLN A 114 13.93 12.01 6.26
N THR A 115 12.88 11.61 6.96
CA THR A 115 12.22 12.43 7.97
C THR A 115 12.77 12.21 9.38
N GLY A 116 13.70 11.26 9.55
CA GLY A 116 14.25 10.90 10.85
C GLY A 116 13.26 10.19 11.78
N MET A 117 12.23 9.54 11.23
CA MET A 117 11.29 8.72 12.02
C MET A 117 11.97 7.51 12.65
N ILE A 118 13.05 7.03 12.05
CA ILE A 118 13.90 5.97 12.57
C ILE A 118 15.35 6.45 12.66
N LYS A 119 16.13 5.80 13.53
CA LYS A 119 17.57 6.03 13.59
C LYS A 119 18.21 5.57 12.28
N THR A 120 18.90 6.50 11.62
CA THR A 120 19.59 6.23 10.36
C THR A 120 21.01 5.72 10.61
N ILE A 121 21.41 4.66 9.90
CA ILE A 121 22.74 4.05 9.92
C ILE A 121 23.28 4.01 8.49
N GLU A 122 24.45 4.62 8.26
CA GLU A 122 25.14 4.56 6.96
C GLU A 122 26.21 3.45 6.96
N PRO A 123 26.45 2.77 5.82
CA PRO A 123 25.88 3.00 4.49
C PRO A 123 24.55 2.29 4.23
N LEU A 124 24.04 1.52 5.20
CA LEU A 124 22.85 0.70 5.07
C LEU A 124 22.01 0.77 6.35
N THR A 125 20.79 1.28 6.24
CA THR A 125 19.80 1.22 7.32
C THR A 125 18.86 0.05 7.06
N GLU A 126 18.78 -0.89 7.99
CA GLU A 126 17.76 -1.96 8.03
C GLU A 126 16.53 -1.46 8.79
N ILE A 127 15.34 -1.85 8.32
CA ILE A 127 14.06 -1.55 8.96
C ILE A 127 13.20 -2.81 8.95
N LYS A 128 12.67 -3.19 10.11
CA LYS A 128 11.76 -4.33 10.30
C LYS A 128 10.34 -3.84 10.47
N ILE A 129 9.46 -4.24 9.55
CA ILE A 129 8.11 -3.72 9.42
C ILE A 129 7.11 -4.86 9.56
N ASP A 130 6.25 -4.79 10.58
CA ASP A 130 5.16 -5.75 10.74
C ASP A 130 4.01 -5.40 9.79
N THR A 131 3.76 -6.27 8.82
CA THR A 131 2.65 -6.15 7.87
C THR A 131 1.57 -7.18 8.18
N PRO A 132 0.33 -7.02 7.68
CA PRO A 132 -0.69 -8.06 7.82
C PRO A 132 -0.29 -9.43 7.22
N ALA A 133 0.66 -9.47 6.27
CA ALA A 133 1.19 -10.71 5.72
C ALA A 133 2.33 -11.32 6.54
N GLY A 134 2.87 -10.59 7.52
CA GLY A 134 4.05 -10.97 8.32
C GLY A 134 5.15 -9.91 8.31
N LEU A 135 6.30 -10.28 8.87
CA LEU A 135 7.47 -9.41 8.94
C LEU A 135 8.07 -9.19 7.55
N VAL A 136 8.30 -7.93 7.20
CA VAL A 136 9.07 -7.51 6.02
C VAL A 136 10.31 -6.76 6.50
N THR A 137 11.48 -7.11 5.97
CA THR A 137 12.72 -6.40 6.29
C THR A 137 13.13 -5.56 5.09
N SER A 138 13.11 -4.23 5.23
CA SER A 138 13.53 -3.30 4.19
C SER A 138 14.89 -2.69 4.51
N PHE A 139 15.52 -2.19 3.45
CA PHE A 139 16.88 -1.70 3.49
C PHE A 139 17.00 -0.42 2.68
N ALA A 140 17.55 0.63 3.29
CA ALA A 140 17.90 1.88 2.63
C ALA A 140 19.42 1.97 2.46
N LYS A 141 19.91 1.96 1.20
CA LYS A 141 21.30 2.32 0.89
C LYS A 141 21.45 3.82 0.90
N ILE A 142 22.40 4.32 1.67
CA ILE A 142 22.58 5.75 1.93
C ILE A 142 23.98 6.16 1.52
N GLU A 143 24.05 7.24 0.77
CA GLU A 143 25.30 7.87 0.36
C GLU A 143 25.18 9.38 0.59
N ASN A 144 26.10 9.95 1.38
CA ASN A 144 26.13 11.37 1.71
C ASN A 144 24.78 11.87 2.27
N GLY A 145 24.24 11.17 3.27
CA GLY A 145 22.95 11.52 3.90
C GLY A 145 21.72 11.30 3.03
N ASN A 146 21.86 10.73 1.83
CA ASN A 146 20.74 10.56 0.88
C ASN A 146 20.48 9.08 0.60
N VAL A 147 19.22 8.66 0.78
CA VAL A 147 18.77 7.31 0.36
C VAL A 147 18.82 7.21 -1.17
N LYS A 148 19.70 6.36 -1.68
CA LYS A 148 19.92 6.10 -3.12
C LYS A 148 19.11 4.93 -3.64
N THR A 149 18.96 3.89 -2.82
CA THR A 149 18.26 2.67 -3.21
C THR A 149 17.50 2.14 -2.01
N VAL A 150 16.29 1.65 -2.28
CA VAL A 150 15.52 0.87 -1.32
C VAL A 150 15.27 -0.51 -1.91
N TYR A 151 15.43 -1.53 -1.08
CA TYR A 151 15.05 -2.90 -1.40
C TYR A 151 14.49 -3.55 -0.13
N PHE A 152 13.83 -4.70 -0.27
CA PHE A 152 13.30 -5.42 0.88
C PHE A 152 13.30 -6.92 0.64
N HIS A 153 13.41 -7.67 1.73
CA HIS A 153 13.08 -9.09 1.77
C HIS A 153 11.62 -9.21 2.17
N ASN A 154 10.82 -9.75 1.25
CA ASN A 154 9.40 -9.98 1.47
C ASN A 154 9.18 -11.23 2.32
N VAL A 155 7.92 -11.46 2.71
CA VAL A 155 7.48 -12.75 3.26
C VAL A 155 7.72 -13.89 2.25
N PRO A 156 7.83 -15.15 2.71
CA PRO A 156 7.98 -16.30 1.83
C PRO A 156 6.93 -16.29 0.70
N SER A 157 7.42 -16.34 -0.53
CA SER A 157 6.61 -16.26 -1.74
C SER A 157 6.65 -17.62 -2.44
N PHE A 158 5.51 -18.09 -2.94
CA PHE A 158 5.37 -19.43 -3.52
C PHE A 158 4.31 -19.47 -4.62
N VAL A 159 4.46 -20.42 -5.54
CA VAL A 159 3.44 -20.72 -6.54
C VAL A 159 2.40 -21.64 -5.91
N LEU A 160 1.13 -21.25 -5.96
CA LEU A 160 0.02 -22.07 -5.46
C LEU A 160 -0.39 -23.11 -6.51
N THR A 161 -0.50 -22.69 -7.77
CA THR A 161 -0.87 -23.56 -8.90
C THR A 161 -0.46 -22.90 -10.21
N THR A 162 -0.12 -23.71 -11.21
CA THR A 162 0.22 -23.25 -12.57
C THR A 162 -0.75 -23.81 -13.59
N ASP A 163 -0.73 -23.21 -14.78
CA ASP A 163 -1.37 -23.73 -15.98
C ASP A 163 -2.89 -23.94 -15.84
N LEU A 164 -3.55 -23.16 -14.97
CA LEU A 164 -5.00 -23.16 -14.88
C LEU A 164 -5.59 -22.50 -16.12
N GLU A 165 -6.75 -23.00 -16.54
CA GLU A 165 -7.49 -22.47 -17.67
C GLU A 165 -8.97 -22.36 -17.32
N PHE A 166 -9.55 -21.17 -17.50
CA PHE A 166 -10.95 -20.91 -17.18
C PHE A 166 -11.65 -20.11 -18.30
N GLN A 167 -12.95 -20.32 -18.45
CA GLN A 167 -13.77 -19.55 -19.39
C GLN A 167 -14.35 -18.32 -18.68
N VAL A 168 -13.84 -17.14 -19.02
CA VAL A 168 -14.26 -15.87 -18.42
C VAL A 168 -15.26 -15.16 -19.34
N VAL A 169 -16.43 -14.84 -18.81
CA VAL A 169 -17.49 -14.12 -19.57
C VAL A 169 -16.97 -12.75 -20.02
N GLY A 170 -17.10 -12.45 -21.31
CA GLY A 170 -16.63 -11.18 -21.89
C GLY A 170 -15.12 -11.10 -22.20
N VAL A 171 -14.34 -12.12 -21.81
CA VAL A 171 -12.89 -12.19 -22.10
C VAL A 171 -12.55 -13.38 -23.01
N GLY A 172 -13.14 -14.54 -22.74
CA GLY A 172 -12.85 -15.79 -23.45
C GLY A 172 -12.10 -16.80 -22.58
N ARG A 173 -11.32 -17.66 -23.22
CA ARG A 173 -10.48 -18.67 -22.55
C ARG A 173 -9.23 -17.98 -22.00
N VAL A 174 -9.00 -18.08 -20.69
CA VAL A 174 -7.87 -17.42 -20.03
C VAL A 174 -7.02 -18.48 -19.32
N LYS A 175 -5.74 -18.54 -19.69
CA LYS A 175 -4.72 -19.32 -19.00
C LYS A 175 -3.98 -18.44 -17.99
N PHE A 176 -3.81 -18.94 -16.76
CA PHE A 176 -3.15 -18.19 -15.69
C PHE A 176 -2.49 -19.09 -14.64
N ASP A 177 -1.55 -18.50 -13.91
CA ASP A 177 -0.94 -19.09 -12.72
C ASP A 177 -1.41 -18.33 -11.48
N ILE A 178 -1.52 -19.00 -10.33
CA ILE A 178 -1.76 -18.33 -9.05
C ILE A 178 -0.49 -18.45 -8.20
N ALA A 179 0.03 -17.31 -7.76
CA ALA A 179 1.15 -17.27 -6.83
C ALA A 179 0.90 -16.27 -5.70
N PHE A 180 1.55 -16.51 -4.57
CA PHE A 180 1.54 -15.66 -3.39
C PHE A 180 2.87 -14.92 -3.27
N GLY A 181 2.81 -13.60 -3.10
CA GLY A 181 3.96 -12.73 -2.87
C GLY A 181 3.71 -11.69 -1.78
N GLY A 182 2.97 -12.05 -0.72
CA GLY A 182 2.40 -11.11 0.27
C GLY A 182 0.93 -10.78 0.00
N ALA A 183 0.47 -10.98 -1.24
CA ALA A 183 -0.91 -11.11 -1.65
C ALA A 183 -1.00 -12.19 -2.74
N PHE A 184 -2.21 -12.73 -2.97
CA PHE A 184 -2.45 -13.66 -4.07
C PHE A 184 -2.72 -12.90 -5.37
N TYR A 185 -2.09 -13.36 -6.45
CA TYR A 185 -2.28 -12.80 -7.79
C TYR A 185 -2.51 -13.93 -8.79
N ALA A 186 -3.41 -13.68 -9.75
CA ALA A 186 -3.52 -14.45 -10.97
C ALA A 186 -2.66 -13.80 -12.06
N PHE A 187 -1.65 -14.51 -12.55
CA PHE A 187 -0.74 -14.05 -13.58
C PHE A 187 -1.24 -14.50 -14.94
N VAL A 188 -1.55 -13.54 -15.81
CA VAL A 188 -2.11 -13.78 -17.15
C VAL A 188 -1.19 -13.13 -18.18
N ASN A 189 -0.91 -13.82 -19.28
CA ASN A 189 -0.20 -13.21 -20.40
C ASN A 189 -1.17 -12.34 -21.23
N ALA A 190 -0.94 -11.03 -21.23
CA ALA A 190 -1.78 -10.06 -21.95
C ALA A 190 -1.76 -10.25 -23.47
N ASP A 191 -0.64 -10.73 -24.04
CA ASP A 191 -0.51 -10.98 -25.49
C ASP A 191 -1.48 -12.09 -25.94
N ASN A 192 -1.70 -13.11 -25.10
CA ASN A 192 -2.68 -14.17 -25.37
C ASN A 192 -4.12 -13.63 -25.41
N LEU A 193 -4.37 -12.47 -24.79
CA LEU A 193 -5.67 -11.79 -24.81
C LEU A 193 -5.73 -10.68 -25.88
N GLY A 194 -4.65 -10.51 -26.67
CA GLY A 194 -4.51 -9.46 -27.67
C GLY A 194 -4.52 -8.06 -27.09
N ILE A 195 -3.99 -7.85 -25.88
CA ILE A 195 -3.92 -6.53 -25.23
C ILE A 195 -2.46 -6.15 -25.00
N GLU A 196 -2.05 -5.01 -25.53
CA GLU A 196 -0.74 -4.44 -25.22
C GLU A 196 -0.76 -3.70 -23.87
N MET A 197 0.31 -3.84 -23.09
CA MET A 197 0.49 -3.17 -21.79
C MET A 197 0.94 -1.71 -21.96
N ASN A 198 0.04 -0.82 -22.40
CA ASN A 198 0.32 0.61 -22.56
C ASN A 198 -0.87 1.48 -22.10
N GLU A 199 -0.66 2.81 -22.00
CA GLU A 199 -1.68 3.71 -21.45
C GLU A 199 -2.98 3.76 -22.27
N LYS A 200 -2.92 3.51 -23.58
CA LYS A 200 -4.10 3.55 -24.45
C LYS A 200 -5.09 2.44 -24.13
N ASN A 201 -4.59 1.32 -23.58
CA ASN A 201 -5.39 0.15 -23.22
C ASN A 201 -5.79 0.13 -21.74
N TYR A 202 -5.54 1.21 -20.97
CA TYR A 202 -5.81 1.26 -19.53
C TYR A 202 -7.20 0.73 -19.14
N SER A 203 -8.26 1.30 -19.72
CA SER A 203 -9.64 0.88 -19.41
C SER A 203 -9.92 -0.58 -19.78
N GLN A 204 -9.28 -1.10 -20.84
CA GLN A 204 -9.42 -2.48 -21.25
C GLN A 204 -8.70 -3.43 -20.28
N LEU A 205 -7.50 -3.05 -19.82
CA LEU A 205 -6.74 -3.79 -18.82
C LEU A 205 -7.50 -3.87 -17.50
N VAL A 206 -8.06 -2.75 -17.02
CA VAL A 206 -8.89 -2.72 -15.82
C VAL A 206 -10.12 -3.61 -15.98
N SER A 207 -10.90 -3.42 -17.05
CA SER A 207 -12.15 -4.17 -17.24
C SER A 207 -11.92 -5.68 -17.39
N LYS A 208 -10.95 -6.12 -18.21
CA LYS A 208 -10.65 -7.55 -18.34
C LYS A 208 -10.01 -8.12 -17.08
N GLY A 209 -9.11 -7.39 -16.42
CA GLY A 209 -8.51 -7.80 -15.15
C GLY A 209 -9.57 -8.03 -14.06
N MET A 210 -10.54 -7.13 -13.94
CA MET A 210 -11.66 -7.29 -13.00
C MET A 210 -12.57 -8.47 -13.38
N ALA A 211 -12.87 -8.68 -14.66
CA ALA A 211 -13.64 -9.83 -15.11
C ALA A 211 -12.95 -11.16 -14.76
N ILE A 212 -11.63 -11.24 -14.93
CA ILE A 212 -10.82 -12.41 -14.54
C ILE A 212 -10.84 -12.58 -13.02
N LYS A 213 -10.52 -11.53 -12.25
CA LYS A 213 -10.52 -11.54 -10.78
C LYS A 213 -11.84 -12.04 -10.18
N ASN A 214 -12.97 -11.62 -10.75
CA ASN A 214 -14.30 -12.00 -10.25
C ASN A 214 -14.73 -13.42 -10.66
N SER A 215 -14.02 -14.05 -11.59
CA SER A 215 -14.35 -15.39 -12.11
C SER A 215 -13.60 -16.52 -11.43
N ILE A 216 -12.63 -16.20 -10.57
CA ILE A 216 -11.70 -17.17 -9.94
C ILE A 216 -11.75 -17.11 -8.42
#